data_AF-A0A0D2HW56-F1
#
_entry.id   AF-A0A0D2HW56-F1
#
_cell.length_a   1.000
_cell.length_b   1.000
_cell.length_c   1.000
_cell.angle_alpha   90.00
_cell.angle_beta   90.00
_cell.angle_gamma   90.00
#
_symmetry.space_group_name_H-M   'P 1'
#
loop_
_entity.id
_entity.type
_entity.pdbx_description
1 polymer ?
#
loop_
_entity_poly.entity_id
_entity_poly.type
_entity_poly.pdbx_seq_one_letter_code
_entity_poly.pdbx_strand_id
1 'polypeptide(L)'
;MLPPHLGFLIHVVIEVPACLSFALFPSRQLGMHTPHAHAVIRQYAALILASVLVAMVFANRPPDDTAGKVAAALAVYHVAPSIRSANRLARQARFRKPIIVSEAFLYLVVHVICFAALLCDAWSALYMESHP
;
A
#
# COMPACT_ATOMS: atom_id res chain seq x y z
N MET A 1 19.82 8.11 -4.95
CA MET A 1 19.59 7.16 -3.83
C MET A 1 18.52 7.77 -2.94
N LEU A 2 17.42 7.06 -2.68
CA LEU A 2 16.45 7.48 -1.67
C LEU A 2 17.11 7.34 -0.29
N PRO A 3 16.77 8.19 0.70
CA PRO A 3 17.23 7.98 2.07
C PRO A 3 16.82 6.58 2.54
N PRO A 4 17.67 5.91 3.34
CA PRO A 4 17.39 4.56 3.80
C PRO A 4 16.04 4.52 4.52
N HIS A 5 15.26 3.46 4.26
CA HIS A 5 13.93 3.21 4.83
C HIS A 5 12.77 4.11 4.36
N LEU A 6 12.97 4.90 3.30
CA LEU A 6 11.91 5.78 2.83
C LEU A 6 10.68 5.00 2.34
N GLY A 7 10.85 3.83 1.76
CA GLY A 7 9.75 2.95 1.36
C GLY A 7 8.89 2.53 2.55
N PHE A 8 9.51 2.11 3.65
CA PHE A 8 8.78 1.79 4.89
C PHE A 8 8.04 3.00 5.46
N LEU A 9 8.67 4.19 5.50
CA LEU A 9 8.03 5.41 5.98
C LEU A 9 6.83 5.83 5.12
N ILE A 10 6.99 5.77 3.78
CA ILE A 10 5.91 6.05 2.84
C ILE A 10 4.74 5.07 3.05
N HIS A 11 5.03 3.78 3.22
CA HIS A 11 4.01 2.78 3.54
C HIS A 11 3.24 3.14 4.81
N VAL A 12 3.93 3.50 5.90
CA VAL A 12 3.30 3.90 7.16
C VAL A 12 2.39 5.11 6.96
N VAL A 13 2.88 6.18 6.33
CA VAL A 13 2.13 7.43 6.15
C VAL A 13 0.87 7.22 5.31
N ILE A 14 0.91 6.35 4.31
CA ILE A 14 -0.23 6.08 3.42
C ILE A 14 -1.21 5.06 4.03
N GLU A 15 -0.71 4.01 4.68
CA GLU A 15 -1.55 2.90 5.13
C GLU A 15 -2.20 3.15 6.51
N VAL A 16 -1.66 4.04 7.35
CA VAL A 16 -2.34 4.48 8.61
C VAL A 16 -3.74 5.07 8.33
N PRO A 17 -3.90 6.11 7.49
CA PRO A 17 -5.23 6.66 7.19
C PRO A 17 -6.09 5.65 6.43
N ALA A 18 -5.50 4.78 5.60
CA ALA A 18 -6.23 3.71 4.92
C ALA A 18 -6.83 2.71 5.91
N CYS A 19 -6.04 2.22 6.88
CA CYS A 19 -6.50 1.33 7.94
C CYS A 19 -7.67 1.95 8.71
N LEU A 20 -7.54 3.20 9.16
CA LEU A 20 -8.62 3.90 9.87
C LEU A 20 -9.88 4.01 9.00
N SER A 21 -9.73 4.31 7.71
CA SER A 21 -10.85 4.38 6.76
C SER A 21 -11.54 3.03 6.58
N PHE A 22 -10.79 1.93 6.48
CA PHE A 22 -11.35 0.57 6.37
C PHE A 22 -12.06 0.15 7.67
N ALA A 23 -11.51 0.50 8.84
CA ALA A 23 -12.08 0.14 10.13
C ALA A 23 -13.36 0.93 10.45
N LEU A 24 -13.33 2.26 10.28
CA LEU A 24 -14.39 3.18 10.69
C LEU A 24 -15.46 3.36 9.62
N PHE A 25 -15.09 3.28 8.33
CA PHE A 25 -15.99 3.55 7.21
C PHE A 25 -16.00 2.41 6.17
N PRO A 26 -16.34 1.16 6.55
CA PRO A 26 -16.25 0.01 5.65
C PRO A 26 -17.13 0.16 4.39
N SER A 27 -18.30 0.80 4.50
CA SER A 27 -19.17 1.07 3.35
C SER A 27 -18.49 1.87 2.23
N ARG A 28 -17.53 2.76 2.55
CA ARG A 28 -16.79 3.55 1.55
C ARG A 28 -15.81 2.72 0.73
N GLN A 29 -15.44 1.54 1.22
CA GLN A 29 -14.54 0.62 0.52
C GLN A 29 -15.27 -0.23 -0.54
N LEU A 30 -16.60 -0.17 -0.54
CA LEU A 30 -17.46 -0.96 -1.43
C LEU A 30 -18.04 -0.08 -2.54
N GLY A 31 -18.16 -0.65 -3.73
CA GLY A 31 -18.82 0.04 -4.85
C GLY A 31 -20.35 0.12 -4.72
N MET A 32 -20.93 -0.69 -3.82
CA MET A 32 -22.36 -0.74 -3.53
C MET A 32 -22.54 -1.06 -2.04
N HIS A 33 -23.64 -0.58 -1.44
CA HIS A 33 -23.93 -0.83 -0.03
C HIS A 33 -24.12 -2.34 0.22
N THR A 34 -23.18 -2.95 0.94
CA THR A 34 -23.16 -4.41 1.20
C THR A 34 -22.76 -4.69 2.65
N PRO A 35 -23.70 -4.60 3.62
CA PRO A 35 -23.40 -4.72 5.05
C PRO A 35 -22.70 -6.02 5.45
N HIS A 36 -23.01 -7.12 4.76
CA HIS A 36 -22.41 -8.43 5.01
C HIS A 36 -20.88 -8.47 4.78
N ALA A 37 -20.35 -7.56 3.94
CA ALA A 37 -18.92 -7.47 3.68
C ALA A 37 -18.15 -6.65 4.75
N HIS A 38 -18.85 -5.98 5.67
CA HIS A 38 -18.20 -5.09 6.65
C HIS A 38 -17.24 -5.83 7.59
N ALA A 39 -17.59 -7.05 8.01
CA ALA A 39 -16.70 -7.86 8.86
C ALA A 39 -15.38 -8.16 8.15
N VAL A 40 -15.44 -8.56 6.87
CA VAL A 40 -14.26 -8.81 6.03
C VAL A 40 -13.42 -7.53 5.86
N ILE A 41 -14.06 -6.39 5.59
CA ILE A 41 -13.35 -5.11 5.43
C ILE A 41 -12.62 -4.70 6.72
N ARG A 42 -13.24 -4.89 7.88
CA ARG A 42 -12.59 -4.62 9.18
C ARG A 42 -11.44 -5.60 9.46
N GLN A 43 -11.55 -6.85 9.05
CA GLN A 43 -10.43 -7.79 9.09
C GLN A 43 -9.28 -7.33 8.18
N TYR A 44 -9.58 -6.83 6.98
CA TYR A 44 -8.57 -6.18 6.13
C TYR A 44 -7.94 -4.98 6.82
N ALA A 45 -8.71 -4.15 7.54
CA ALA A 45 -8.15 -3.04 8.32
C ALA A 45 -7.11 -3.52 9.35
N ALA A 46 -7.40 -4.61 10.06
CA ALA A 46 -6.45 -5.20 11.02
C ALA A 46 -5.16 -5.71 10.34
N LEU A 47 -5.25 -6.28 9.14
CA LEU A 47 -4.09 -6.70 8.36
C LEU A 47 -3.24 -5.51 7.88
N ILE A 48 -3.88 -4.42 7.47
CA ILE A 48 -3.20 -3.16 7.11
C ILE A 48 -2.50 -2.58 8.34
N LEU A 49 -3.15 -2.58 9.50
CA LEU A 49 -2.50 -2.14 10.74
C LEU A 49 -1.28 -3.00 11.05
N ALA A 50 -1.38 -4.32 10.90
CA ALA A 50 -0.25 -5.21 11.11
C ALA A 50 0.91 -4.90 10.15
N SER A 51 0.64 -4.62 8.86
CA SER A 51 1.70 -4.24 7.92
C SER A 51 2.34 -2.89 8.28
N VAL A 52 1.55 -1.93 8.78
CA VAL A 52 2.06 -0.65 9.31
C VAL A 52 2.97 -0.88 10.52
N LEU A 53 2.58 -1.71 11.48
CA LEU A 53 3.42 -2.03 12.65
C LEU A 53 4.74 -2.67 12.23
N VAL A 54 4.69 -3.62 11.29
CA VAL A 54 5.89 -4.20 10.69
C VAL A 54 6.74 -3.11 10.04
N ALA A 55 6.18 -2.29 9.16
CA ALA A 55 6.93 -1.23 8.48
C ALA A 55 7.59 -0.25 9.48
N MET A 56 6.93 0.10 10.59
CA MET A 56 7.52 0.95 11.63
C MET A 56 8.73 0.31 12.32
N VAL A 57 8.73 -1.00 12.57
CA VAL A 57 9.92 -1.70 13.11
C VAL A 57 11.09 -1.57 12.14
N PHE A 58 10.82 -1.73 10.84
CA PHE A 58 11.84 -1.70 9.80
C PHE A 58 12.29 -0.29 9.39
N ALA A 59 11.47 0.72 9.67
CA ALA A 59 11.84 2.12 9.50
C ALA A 59 12.83 2.64 10.56
N ASN A 60 12.90 1.97 11.72
CA ASN A 60 13.70 2.40 12.87
C ASN A 60 14.92 1.51 13.12
N ARG A 61 15.30 0.67 12.16
CA ARG A 61 16.42 -0.26 12.27
C ARG A 61 17.37 -0.08 11.08
N PRO A 62 18.66 -0.43 11.21
CA PRO A 62 19.58 -0.43 10.07
C PRO A 62 19.10 -1.35 8.93
N PRO A 63 19.39 -1.04 7.66
CA PRO A 63 19.06 -1.93 6.56
C PRO A 63 19.87 -3.23 6.66
N ASP A 64 19.23 -4.33 6.28
CA ASP A 64 19.79 -5.69 6.29
C ASP A 64 18.98 -6.58 5.32
N ASP A 65 19.45 -7.80 5.08
CA ASP A 65 18.77 -8.80 4.24
C ASP A 65 17.30 -9.02 4.61
N THR A 66 17.01 -9.02 5.92
CA THR A 66 15.65 -9.24 6.41
C THR A 66 14.77 -8.03 6.06
N ALA A 67 15.30 -6.80 6.14
CA ALA A 67 14.59 -5.60 5.72
C ALA A 67 14.30 -5.64 4.24
N GLY A 68 15.26 -6.08 3.44
CA GLY A 68 15.06 -6.22 2.00
C GLY A 68 13.94 -7.20 1.66
N LYS A 69 13.92 -8.38 2.30
CA LYS A 69 12.87 -9.40 2.10
C LYS A 69 11.49 -8.91 2.55
N VAL A 70 11.41 -8.21 3.67
CA VAL A 70 10.14 -7.65 4.17
C VAL A 70 9.65 -6.51 3.29
N ALA A 71 10.54 -5.62 2.84
CA ALA A 71 10.21 -4.56 1.90
C ALA A 71 9.64 -5.14 0.59
N ALA A 72 10.26 -6.20 0.05
CA ALA A 72 9.76 -6.90 -1.13
C ALA A 72 8.36 -7.50 -0.91
N ALA A 73 8.13 -8.14 0.25
CA ALA A 73 6.82 -8.70 0.58
C ALA A 73 5.73 -7.61 0.69
N LEU A 74 6.04 -6.49 1.34
CA LEU A 74 5.13 -5.34 1.43
C LEU A 74 4.93 -4.65 0.07
N ALA A 75 5.94 -4.65 -0.81
CA ALA A 75 5.78 -4.16 -2.17
C ALA A 75 4.73 -5.00 -2.91
N VAL A 76 4.82 -6.34 -2.87
CA VAL A 76 3.85 -7.24 -3.52
C VAL A 76 2.42 -6.99 -3.05
N TYR A 77 2.22 -6.65 -1.77
CA TYR A 77 0.89 -6.29 -1.25
C TYR A 77 0.23 -5.15 -2.06
N HIS A 78 0.99 -4.15 -2.52
CA HIS A 78 0.45 -3.01 -3.27
C HIS A 78 0.00 -3.35 -4.70
N VAL A 79 0.31 -4.53 -5.22
CA VAL A 79 -0.14 -4.97 -6.55
C VAL A 79 -1.66 -5.15 -6.58
N ALA A 80 -2.24 -5.84 -5.60
CA ALA A 80 -3.68 -6.13 -5.60
C ALA A 80 -4.56 -4.86 -5.48
N PRO A 81 -4.27 -3.91 -4.57
CA PRO A 81 -4.95 -2.61 -4.54
C PRO A 81 -4.76 -1.79 -5.83
N SER A 82 -3.60 -1.87 -6.47
CA SER A 82 -3.34 -1.21 -7.76
C SER A 82 -4.23 -1.79 -8.86
N ILE A 83 -4.31 -3.12 -8.99
CA ILE A 83 -5.21 -3.80 -9.94
C ILE A 83 -6.67 -3.40 -9.67
N ARG A 84 -7.10 -3.40 -8.40
CA ARG A 84 -8.45 -2.99 -8.00
C ARG A 84 -8.76 -1.55 -8.44
N SER A 85 -7.84 -0.62 -8.24
CA SER A 85 -7.98 0.79 -8.62
C SER A 85 -7.95 0.98 -10.13
N ALA A 86 -7.06 0.30 -10.84
CA ALA A 86 -7.02 0.28 -12.31
C ALA A 86 -8.34 -0.24 -12.92
N ASN A 87 -8.89 -1.32 -12.36
CA ASN A 87 -10.19 -1.85 -12.79
C ASN A 87 -11.35 -0.86 -12.53
N ARG A 88 -11.31 -0.08 -11.44
CA ARG A 88 -12.28 1.00 -11.18
C ARG A 88 -12.15 2.12 -12.22
N LEU A 89 -10.93 2.54 -12.55
CA LEU A 89 -10.67 3.58 -13.54
C LEU A 89 -11.12 3.15 -14.94
N ALA A 90 -10.82 1.91 -15.35
CA ALA A 90 -11.27 1.37 -16.63
C ALA A 90 -12.80 1.41 -16.77
N ARG A 91 -13.53 1.08 -15.69
CA ARG A 91 -15.00 1.23 -15.66
C ARG A 91 -15.42 2.70 -15.77
N GLN A 92 -14.80 3.61 -15.01
CA GLN A 92 -15.12 5.05 -15.07
C GLN A 92 -14.90 5.64 -16.47
N ALA A 93 -13.80 5.27 -17.13
CA ALA A 93 -13.49 5.69 -18.50
C ALA A 93 -14.58 5.23 -19.48
N ARG A 94 -15.05 3.98 -19.36
CA ARG A 94 -16.16 3.45 -20.17
C ARG A 94 -17.45 4.26 -20.02
N PHE A 95 -17.71 4.80 -18.83
CA PHE A 95 -18.88 5.63 -18.54
C PHE A 95 -18.62 7.14 -18.70
N ARG A 96 -17.50 7.55 -19.31
CA ARG A 96 -17.11 8.96 -19.51
C ARG A 96 -17.10 9.80 -18.22
N LYS A 97 -16.80 9.16 -17.08
CA LYS A 97 -16.64 9.86 -15.80
C LYS A 97 -15.24 10.48 -15.69
N PRO A 98 -15.06 11.57 -14.93
CA PRO A 98 -13.74 12.19 -14.73
C PRO A 98 -12.78 11.20 -14.09
N ILE A 99 -11.60 11.02 -14.69
CA ILE A 99 -10.61 10.01 -14.30
C ILE A 99 -9.59 10.62 -13.31
N ILE A 100 -9.00 11.77 -13.65
CA ILE A 100 -7.87 12.37 -12.91
C ILE A 100 -8.28 12.82 -11.51
N VAL A 101 -9.51 13.33 -11.34
CA VAL A 101 -10.04 13.82 -10.06
C VAL A 101 -10.78 12.71 -9.29
N SER A 102 -10.59 11.44 -9.67
CA SER A 102 -11.28 10.32 -9.01
C SER A 102 -10.45 9.74 -7.86
N GLU A 103 -11.13 9.28 -6.82
CA GLU A 103 -10.49 8.50 -5.74
C GLU A 103 -9.74 7.28 -6.27
N ALA A 104 -10.25 6.64 -7.33
CA ALA A 104 -9.61 5.47 -7.93
C ALA A 104 -8.25 5.82 -8.54
N PHE A 105 -8.10 7.03 -9.10
CA PHE A 105 -6.83 7.50 -9.65
C PHE A 105 -5.85 7.80 -8.53
N LEU A 106 -6.29 8.53 -7.50
CA LEU A 106 -5.48 8.79 -6.31
C LEU A 106 -4.97 7.47 -5.69
N TYR A 107 -5.86 6.49 -5.49
CA TYR A 107 -5.50 5.19 -4.92
C TYR A 107 -4.52 4.42 -5.81
N LEU A 108 -4.67 4.48 -7.13
CA LEU A 108 -3.68 3.86 -8.02
C LEU A 108 -2.30 4.52 -7.87
N VAL A 109 -2.25 5.86 -7.88
CA VAL A 109 -0.99 6.60 -7.77
C VAL A 109 -0.28 6.31 -6.45
N VAL A 110 -0.98 6.38 -5.31
CA VAL A 110 -0.36 6.12 -4.00
C VAL A 110 0.15 4.69 -3.87
N HIS A 111 -0.59 3.69 -4.40
CA HIS A 111 -0.13 2.30 -4.35
C HIS A 111 1.06 2.04 -5.29
N VAL A 112 1.13 2.70 -6.45
CA VAL A 112 2.31 2.64 -7.33
C VAL A 112 3.52 3.30 -6.68
N ILE A 113 3.33 4.43 -6.00
CA ILE A 113 4.41 5.11 -5.25
C ILE A 113 4.91 4.21 -4.11
N CYS A 114 4.03 3.64 -3.28
CA CYS A 114 4.42 2.71 -2.23
C CYS A 114 5.15 1.49 -2.79
N PHE A 115 4.61 0.89 -3.87
CA PHE A 115 5.23 -0.26 -4.54
C PHE A 115 6.67 0.05 -4.97
N ALA A 116 6.86 1.15 -5.71
CA ALA A 116 8.18 1.53 -6.21
C ALA A 116 9.15 1.87 -5.06
N ALA A 117 8.69 2.60 -4.04
CA ALA A 117 9.54 2.99 -2.92
C ALA A 117 9.99 1.77 -2.09
N LEU A 118 9.09 0.82 -1.79
CA LEU A 118 9.43 -0.42 -1.09
C LEU A 118 10.31 -1.35 -1.94
N LEU A 119 10.11 -1.36 -3.26
CA LEU A 119 10.98 -2.13 -4.17
C LEU A 119 12.40 -1.55 -4.22
N CYS A 120 12.54 -0.23 -4.14
CA CYS A 120 13.83 0.43 -3.99
C CYS A 120 14.52 0.05 -2.67
N ASP A 121 13.79 0.10 -1.53
CA ASP A 121 14.33 -0.35 -0.23
C ASP A 121 14.77 -1.82 -0.30
N ALA A 122 13.95 -2.67 -0.94
CA ALA A 122 14.27 -4.08 -1.14
C ALA A 122 15.55 -4.27 -1.96
N TRP A 123 15.66 -3.56 -3.07
CA TRP A 123 16.82 -3.66 -3.96
C TRP A 123 18.10 -3.17 -3.27
N SER A 124 18.04 -2.03 -2.59
CA SER A 124 19.20 -1.46 -1.89
C SER A 124 19.70 -2.39 -0.79
N ALA A 125 18.80 -2.90 0.06
CA ALA A 125 19.19 -3.79 1.16
C ALA A 125 19.71 -5.16 0.67
N LEU A 126 19.15 -5.73 -0.41
CA LEU A 126 19.52 -7.07 -0.87
C LEU A 126 20.73 -7.11 -1.79
N TYR A 127 21.02 -6.03 -2.53
CA TYR A 127 22.02 -6.07 -3.61
C TYR A 127 23.05 -4.94 -3.57
N MET A 128 22.80 -3.84 -2.84
CA MET A 128 23.76 -2.72 -2.76
C MET A 128 24.57 -2.73 -1.47
N GLU A 129 24.00 -3.18 -0.36
CA GLU A 129 24.70 -3.24 0.94
C GLU A 129 25.24 -4.64 1.28
N SER A 130 24.83 -5.68 0.54
CA SER A 130 25.25 -7.08 0.73
C SER A 130 26.57 -7.44 0.01
N HIS A 131 27.20 -6.48 -0.67
CA HIS A 131 28.49 -6.66 -1.35
C HIS A 131 29.51 -5.65 -0.83
N PRO A 132 30.38 -6.03 0.13
CA PRO A 132 31.62 -5.30 0.39
C PRO A 132 32.60 -5.40 -0.80
#